data_AF-A0A1G9MGP8-F1
#
_entry.id   AF-A0A1G9MGP8-F1
#
_cell.length_a   1.000
_cell.length_b   1.000
_cell.length_c   1.000
_cell.angle_alpha   90.00
_cell.angle_beta   90.00
_cell.angle_gamma   90.00
#
_symmetry.space_group_name_H-M   'P 1'
#
loop_
_entity.id
_entity.type
_entity.pdbx_description
1 polymer ?
#
loop_
_entity_poly.entity_id
_entity_poly.type
_entity_poly.pdbx_seq_one_letter_code
_entity_poly.pdbx_strand_id
1 'polypeptide(L)' 'MKLNKIRIVFKNDFVKIVERDNIRNFNSLIDWMEQFNSGENVALLTLSSKELGSSFSIDKNNIKLIEILND' A
#
# COMPACT_ATOMS: atom_id res chain seq x y z
N MET A 1 17.75 5.81 4.41
CA MET A 1 16.58 5.21 5.08
C MET A 1 16.11 4.01 4.26
N LYS A 2 15.85 2.87 4.89
CA LYS A 2 15.31 1.69 4.19
C LYS A 2 13.78 1.73 4.28
N LEU A 3 13.13 1.94 3.13
CA LEU A 3 11.68 1.97 2.97
C LEU A 3 11.15 0.53 3.04
N ASN A 4 10.90 0.06 4.28
CA ASN A 4 10.62 -1.34 4.55
C ASN A 4 9.14 -1.63 4.79
N LYS A 5 8.38 -0.64 5.26
CA LYS A 5 7.00 -0.82 5.71
C LYS A 5 6.13 0.35 5.28
N ILE A 6 4.93 0.05 4.80
CA ILE A 6 3.89 1.03 4.51
C ILE A 6 2.68 0.70 5.37
N ARG A 7 2.15 1.72 6.05
CA ARG A 7 0.89 1.65 6.78
C ARG A 7 -0.23 2.17 5.89
N ILE A 8 -1.30 1.40 5.81
CA ILE A 8 -2.53 1.75 5.10
C ILE A 8 -3.65 1.78 6.13
N VAL A 9 -4.32 2.92 6.27
CA VAL A 9 -5.52 3.08 7.11
C VAL A 9 -6.72 3.21 6.17
N PHE A 10 -7.71 2.35 6.37
CA PHE A 10 -8.94 2.34 5.60
C PHE A 10 -10.00 3.22 6.26
N LYS A 11 -11.04 3.61 5.50
CA LYS A 11 -12.14 4.46 6.01
C LYS A 11 -12.97 3.82 7.12
N ASN A 12 -12.95 2.50 7.23
CA ASN A 12 -13.55 1.72 8.32
C ASN A 12 -12.61 1.53 9.52
N ASP A 13 -11.53 2.32 9.59
CA ASP A 13 -10.48 2.28 10.61
C ASP A 13 -9.68 0.96 10.70
N PHE A 14 -9.86 0.05 9.75
CA PHE A 14 -8.95 -1.09 9.58
C PHE A 14 -7.55 -0.58 9.22
N VAL A 15 -6.51 -1.21 9.79
CA VAL A 15 -5.11 -0.87 9.53
C VAL A 15 -4.40 -2.08 8.95
N LYS A 16 -3.72 -1.88 7.82
CA LYS A 16 -2.85 -2.88 7.21
C LYS A 16 -1.42 -2.38 7.16
N ILE A 17 -0.49 -3.18 7.66
CA ILE A 17 0.95 -2.96 7.53
C ILE A 17 1.44 -3.86 6.40
N VAL A 18 2.10 -3.25 5.41
CA VAL A 18 2.64 -3.93 4.24
C VAL A 18 4.15 -3.86 4.31
N GLU A 19 4.79 -5.02 4.43
CA GLU A 19 6.25 -5.11 4.46
C GLU A 19 6.80 -5.39 3.05
N ARG A 20 7.90 -4.74 2.71
CA ARG A 20 8.58 -4.88 1.41
C ARG A 20 8.90 -6.33 1.10
N ASP A 21 9.35 -7.08 2.10
CA ASP A 21 9.78 -8.45 1.90
C ASP A 21 8.62 -9.42 1.65
N ASN A 22 7.39 -9.02 1.96
CA ASN A 22 6.21 -9.87 1.78
C ASN A 22 5.48 -9.61 0.45
N ILE A 23 5.79 -8.55 -0.28
CA ILE A 23 5.10 -8.17 -1.52
C ILE A 23 6.04 -8.24 -2.73
N ARG A 24 5.57 -8.84 -3.83
CA ARG A 24 6.33 -8.94 -5.09
C ARG A 24 6.44 -7.60 -5.80
N ASN A 25 5.34 -6.87 -5.89
CA ASN A 25 5.22 -5.59 -6.57
C ASN A 25 5.16 -4.41 -5.59
N PHE A 26 6.06 -4.40 -4.59
CA PHE A 26 6.10 -3.35 -3.57
C PHE A 26 6.38 -1.96 -4.14
N ASN A 27 7.20 -1.85 -5.19
CA ASN A 27 7.46 -0.56 -5.84
C ASN A 27 6.17 0.05 -6.41
N SER A 28 5.25 -0.76 -6.94
CA SER A 28 3.95 -0.27 -7.39
C SER A 28 3.10 0.31 -6.25
N LEU A 29 3.27 -0.17 -5.02
CA LEU A 29 2.63 0.43 -3.84
C LEU A 29 3.25 1.79 -3.50
N ILE A 30 4.56 1.95 -3.66
CA ILE A 30 5.24 3.24 -3.45
C ILE A 30 4.72 4.25 -4.46
N ASP A 31 4.77 3.92 -5.76
CA ASP A 31 4.32 4.83 -6.82
C ASP A 31 2.85 5.23 -6.63
N TRP A 32 2.00 4.27 -6.27
CA TRP A 32 0.59 4.51 -5.99
C TRP A 32 0.37 5.41 -4.76
N MET A 33 1.14 5.20 -3.69
CA MET A 33 1.11 6.03 -2.49
C MET A 33 1.53 7.47 -2.79
N GLU A 34 2.60 7.67 -3.57
CA GLU A 34 3.08 8.99 -3.95
C GLU A 34 2.04 9.75 -4.77
N GLN A 35 1.43 9.10 -5.76
CA GLN A 35 0.34 9.67 -6.55
C GLN A 35 -0.89 9.99 -5.68
N PHE A 36 -1.31 9.06 -4.81
CA PHE A 36 -2.43 9.25 -3.91
C PHE A 36 -2.21 10.45 -2.96
N ASN A 37 -1.02 10.54 -2.36
CA ASN A 37 -0.67 11.61 -1.42
C ASN A 37 -0.48 12.98 -2.12
N SER A 38 -0.19 12.99 -3.41
CA SER A 38 -0.10 14.20 -4.23
C SER A 38 -1.47 14.70 -4.73
N GLY A 39 -2.55 13.99 -4.41
CA GLY A 39 -3.91 14.32 -4.87
C GLY A 39 -4.19 13.90 -6.31
N GLU A 40 -3.34 13.08 -6.92
CA GLU A 40 -3.54 12.57 -8.27
C GLU A 40 -4.62 11.48 -8.33
N ASN A 41 -5.16 11.26 -9.53
CA ASN A 41 -6.12 10.18 -9.74
C ASN A 41 -5.39 8.83 -9.86
N VAL A 42 -5.47 8.00 -8.84
CA VAL A 42 -4.93 6.64 -8.84
C VAL A 42 -5.98 5.58 -9.19
N ALA A 43 -5.57 4.56 -9.93
CA ALA A 43 -6.40 3.40 -10.26
C ALA A 43 -6.41 2.34 -9.14
N LEU A 44 -7.23 1.30 -9.29
CA LEU A 44 -7.18 0.13 -8.40
C LEU A 44 -5.78 -0.52 -8.49
N LEU A 45 -5.13 -0.75 -7.35
CA LEU A 45 -3.85 -1.44 -7.27
C LEU A 45 -4.03 -2.82 -6.67
N THR A 46 -3.59 -3.87 -7.37
CA THR A 46 -3.54 -5.23 -6.81
C THR A 46 -2.10 -5.57 -6.42
N LEU A 47 -1.91 -5.94 -5.16
CA LEU A 47 -0.65 -6.38 -4.60
C LEU A 47 -0.63 -7.90 -4.46
N SER A 48 0.47 -8.48 -4.89
CA SER A 48 0.72 -9.92 -4.84
C SER A 48 1.70 -10.24 -3.73
N SER A 49 1.31 -11.11 -2.81
CA SER A 49 2.21 -11.63 -1.79
C SER A 49 3.31 -12.49 -2.41
N LYS A 50 4.45 -12.57 -1.75
CA LYS A 50 5.47 -13.57 -2.07
C LYS A 50 5.00 -14.97 -1.70
N GLU A 51 4.21 -15.08 -0.64
CA GLU A 51 3.50 -16.32 -0.27
C GLU A 51 2.51 -16.72 -1.37
N LEU A 52 2.48 -18.01 -1.68
CA LEU A 52 1.67 -18.54 -2.77
C LEU A 52 0.17 -18.29 -2.53
N GLY A 53 -0.51 -17.76 -3.55
CA GLY A 53 -1.97 -17.67 -3.59
C GLY A 53 -2.60 -16.48 -2.86
N SER A 54 -1.81 -15.60 -2.24
CA SER A 54 -2.36 -14.43 -1.53
C SER A 54 -2.17 -13.15 -2.34
N SER A 55 -3.27 -12.48 -2.67
CA SER A 55 -3.28 -11.13 -3.22
C SER A 55 -4.31 -10.26 -2.51
N PHE A 56 -4.15 -8.95 -2.59
CA PHE A 56 -5.17 -8.01 -2.14
C PHE A 56 -5.15 -6.76 -2.99
N SER A 57 -6.29 -6.10 -3.09
CA SER A 57 -6.42 -4.86 -3.86
C SER A 57 -6.61 -3.65 -2.94
N ILE A 58 -6.20 -2.50 -3.45
CA ILE A 58 -6.26 -1.21 -2.79
C ILE A 58 -7.02 -0.25 -3.72
N ASP A 59 -8.08 0.34 -3.20
CA ASP A 59 -8.89 1.35 -3.88
C ASP A 59 -8.82 2.66 -3.09
N LYS A 60 -8.45 3.76 -3.76
CA LYS A 60 -8.38 5.10 -3.15
C LYS A 60 -9.67 5.51 -2.44
N ASN A 61 -10.82 5.03 -2.92
CA ASN A 61 -12.12 5.37 -2.34
C ASN A 61 -12.30 4.75 -0.96
N ASN A 62 -11.51 3.73 -0.62
CA ASN A 62 -11.55 3.04 0.66
C ASN A 62 -10.37 3.41 1.58
N ILE A 63 -9.39 4.17 1.07
CA ILE A 63 -8.24 4.62 1.84
C ILE A 63 -8.54 5.95 2.53
N LYS A 64 -8.16 6.02 3.81
CA LYS A 64 -8.17 7.23 4.65
C LYS A 64 -6.78 7.85 4.71
N LEU A 65 -5.74 7.03 4.85
CA LEU A 65 -4.35 7.46 4.95
C LEU A 65 -3.43 6.34 4.44
N ILE A 66 -2.33 6.70 3.79
CA ILE A 66 -1.23 5.78 3.46
C ILE A 66 0.11 6.48 3.68
N GLU A 67 0.99 5.85 4.46
CA GLU A 67 2.23 6.48 4.90
C GLU A 67 3.36 5.45 5.07
N ILE A 68 4.60 5.93 4.92
CA ILE A 68 5.79 5.13 5.19
C ILE A 68 5.96 5.03 6.70
N LEU A 69 6.11 3.80 7.20
CA LEU A 69 6.57 3.59 8.56
C LEU A 69 8.11 3.59 8.55
N ASN A 70 8.68 4.63 9.13
CA ASN A 70 10.10 4.66 9.44
C ASN A 70 10.30 4.01 10.81
N ASP A 71 11.08 2.93 10.87
CA ASP A 71 11.68 2.44 12.11
C ASP A 71 12.90 3.31 12.48
#